data_AF-A0A843C316-F1
#
_entry.id   AF-A0A843C316-F1
#
_cell.length_a   1.000
_cell.length_b   1.000
_cell.length_c   1.000
_cell.angle_alpha   90.00
_cell.angle_beta   90.00
_cell.angle_gamma   90.00
#
_symmetry.space_group_name_H-M   'P 1'
#
loop_
_entity.id
_entity.type
_entity.pdbx_description
1 polymer ?
#
loop_
_entity_poly.entity_id
_entity_poly.type
_entity_poly.pdbx_seq_one_letter_code
_entity_poly.pdbx_strand_id
1 'polypeptide(L)'
;MFCYQCEQTAQGQGCTVLGVCGKTPDVAALQDLLLYALKGLTQVAVEAKKVGVRDEKTNIFTCEALFALMTNVNFDPNALIGYIRKTVL
;
A
#
# COMPACT_ATOMS: atom_id res chain seq x y z
N MET A 1 6.76 -12.77 -4.10
CA MET A 1 6.86 -11.52 -3.31
C MET A 1 8.27 -10.99 -3.36
N PHE A 2 8.46 -9.70 -3.10
CA PHE A 2 9.76 -9.14 -2.74
C PHE A 2 9.52 -8.00 -1.75
N CYS A 3 9.90 -8.15 -0.49
CA CYS A 3 9.67 -7.13 0.53
C CYS A 3 10.92 -6.93 1.39
N TYR A 4 11.40 -5.69 1.43
CA TYR A 4 12.63 -5.27 2.12
C TYR A 4 12.44 -4.08 3.07
N GLN A 5 11.20 -3.78 3.46
CA GLN A 5 10.87 -2.50 4.11
C GLN A 5 11.26 -2.41 5.59
N CYS A 6 11.48 -3.54 6.26
CA CYS A 6 11.84 -3.58 7.68
C CYS A 6 13.27 -4.06 7.88
N GLU A 7 13.82 -3.77 9.06
CA GLU A 7 15.18 -4.17 9.43
C GLU A 7 15.35 -5.70 9.44
N GLN A 8 14.33 -6.44 9.87
CA GLN A 8 14.36 -7.90 10.05
C GLN A 8 14.19 -8.71 8.74
N THR A 9 14.49 -8.15 7.59
CA THR A 9 14.30 -8.86 6.32
C THR A 9 15.21 -10.08 6.19
N ALA A 10 14.76 -11.09 5.45
CA ALA A 10 15.52 -12.32 5.28
C ALA A 10 16.95 -12.01 4.77
N GLN A 11 17.95 -12.50 5.50
CA GLN A 11 19.38 -12.31 5.21
C GLN A 11 19.82 -10.84 5.11
N GLY A 12 19.04 -9.89 5.63
CA GLY A 12 19.29 -8.46 5.48
C GLY A 12 19.18 -7.95 4.04
N GLN A 13 18.52 -8.69 3.15
CA GLN A 13 18.38 -8.33 1.73
C GLN A 13 16.92 -8.16 1.30
N GLY A 14 16.07 -9.13 1.63
CA GLY A 14 14.66 -9.09 1.21
C GLY A 14 13.97 -10.44 1.36
N CYS A 15 12.68 -10.39 1.73
CA CYS A 15 11.84 -11.58 1.84
C CYS A 15 11.29 -11.96 0.45
N THR A 16 11.64 -13.14 -0.05
CA THR A 16 11.26 -13.63 -1.41
C THR A 16 10.24 -14.77 -1.39
N VAL A 17 10.16 -15.54 -0.30
CA VAL A 17 9.25 -16.69 -0.15
C VAL A 17 8.18 -16.45 0.92
N LEU A 18 8.56 -15.92 2.07
CA LEU A 18 7.67 -15.55 3.17
C LEU A 18 8.31 -14.38 3.92
N GLY A 19 7.50 -13.43 4.40
CA GLY A 19 7.98 -12.38 5.28
C GLY A 19 8.43 -12.94 6.62
N VAL A 20 9.58 -12.49 7.15
CA VAL A 20 10.01 -12.82 8.52
C VAL A 20 8.96 -12.38 9.56
N CYS A 21 8.21 -11.32 9.25
CA CYS A 21 7.07 -10.85 10.03
C CYS A 21 5.78 -11.69 9.89
N GLY A 22 5.80 -12.81 9.15
CA GLY A 22 4.64 -13.66 8.89
C GLY A 22 3.79 -13.26 7.69
N LYS A 23 4.13 -12.18 6.97
CA LYS A 23 3.43 -11.74 5.75
C LYS A 23 3.56 -12.80 4.63
N THR A 24 2.42 -13.28 4.14
CA THR A 24 2.35 -14.24 3.03
C THR A 24 2.65 -13.58 1.68
N PRO A 25 3.03 -14.36 0.64
CA PRO A 25 3.20 -13.83 -0.71
C PRO A 25 1.97 -13.14 -1.28
N ASP A 26 0.78 -13.67 -1.00
CA ASP A 26 -0.49 -13.12 -1.49
C ASP A 26 -0.78 -11.76 -0.85
N VAL A 27 -0.60 -11.65 0.48
CA VAL A 27 -0.74 -10.37 1.19
C VAL A 27 0.30 -9.37 0.70
N ALA A 28 1.55 -9.80 0.47
CA ALA A 28 2.58 -8.93 -0.10
C ALA A 28 2.19 -8.42 -1.50
N ALA A 29 1.67 -9.30 -2.37
CA ALA A 29 1.22 -8.91 -3.70
C ALA A 29 0.04 -7.93 -3.67
N LEU A 30 -0.91 -8.11 -2.73
CA LEU A 30 -1.99 -7.16 -2.51
C LEU A 30 -1.50 -5.80 -2.00
N GLN A 31 -0.52 -5.80 -1.08
CA GLN A 31 0.13 -4.57 -0.62
C GLN A 31 0.84 -3.84 -1.77
N ASP A 32 1.54 -4.57 -2.64
CA ASP A 32 2.19 -4.02 -3.84
C ASP A 32 1.17 -3.43 -4.83
N LEU A 33 0.05 -4.14 -5.06
CA LEU A 33 -1.03 -3.68 -5.94
C LEU A 33 -1.71 -2.41 -5.39
N LEU A 34 -1.96 -2.36 -4.08
CA LEU A 34 -2.52 -1.16 -3.44
C LEU A 34 -1.56 0.03 -3.58
N LEU A 35 -0.26 -0.17 -3.35
CA LEU A 35 0.74 0.88 -3.56
C LEU A 35 0.75 1.37 -5.01
N TYR A 36 0.63 0.46 -5.98
CA TYR A 36 0.55 0.82 -7.39
C TYR A 36 -0.70 1.66 -7.70
N ALA A 37 -1.87 1.23 -7.22
CA ALA A 37 -3.12 1.98 -7.39
C ALA A 37 -3.05 3.37 -6.75
N LEU A 38 -2.48 3.49 -5.54
CA LEU A 38 -2.29 4.77 -4.86
C LEU A 38 -1.37 5.72 -5.62
N LYS A 39 -0.34 5.21 -6.31
CA LYS A 39 0.49 6.05 -7.21
C LYS A 39 -0.36 6.64 -8.35
N GLY A 40 -1.28 5.87 -8.92
CA GLY A 40 -2.21 6.36 -9.94
C GLY A 40 -3.15 7.44 -9.41
N LEU A 41 -3.79 7.20 -8.26
CA LEU A 41 -4.67 8.17 -7.60
C LEU A 41 -3.92 9.48 -7.29
N THR A 42 -2.72 9.38 -6.75
CA THR A 42 -1.93 10.56 -6.34
C THR A 42 -1.42 11.37 -7.53
N GLN A 43 -1.17 10.78 -8.70
CA GLN A 43 -0.88 11.55 -9.92
C GLN A 43 -2.02 12.51 -10.25
N VAL A 44 -3.27 12.03 -10.25
CA VAL A 44 -4.44 12.87 -10.52
C VAL A 44 -4.65 13.92 -9.43
N ALA A 45 -4.54 13.52 -8.15
CA ALA A 45 -4.69 14.44 -7.03
C ALA A 45 -3.65 15.57 -7.04
N VAL A 46 -2.41 15.28 -7.45
CA VAL A 46 -1.34 16.28 -7.58
C VAL A 46 -1.63 17.26 -8.72
N GLU A 47 -2.10 16.78 -9.89
CA GLU A 47 -2.47 17.68 -10.99
C GLU A 47 -3.71 18.53 -10.64
N ALA A 48 -4.71 17.94 -9.98
CA ALA A 48 -5.88 18.66 -9.49
C ALA A 48 -5.51 19.81 -8.55
N LYS A 49 -4.54 19.58 -7.65
CA LYS A 49 -4.04 20.61 -6.73
C LYS A 49 -3.46 21.82 -7.45
N LYS A 50 -2.80 21.64 -8.61
CA LYS A 50 -2.22 22.75 -9.39
C LYS A 50 -3.27 23.70 -9.95
N VAL A 51 -4.49 23.21 -10.19
CA VAL A 51 -5.63 24.01 -10.66
C VAL A 51 -6.57 24.43 -9.53
N GLY A 52 -6.12 24.32 -8.27
CA GLY A 52 -6.88 24.74 -7.10
C GLY A 52 -7.91 23.74 -6.60
N VAL A 53 -7.97 22.52 -7.16
CA VAL A 53 -8.86 21.45 -6.69
C VAL A 53 -8.16 20.62 -5.63
N ARG A 54 -8.71 20.61 -4.42
CA ARG A 54 -8.20 19.81 -3.29
C ARG A 54 -9.35 19.03 -2.66
N ASP A 55 -9.25 17.71 -2.65
CA ASP A 55 -10.17 16.84 -1.92
C ASP A 55 -9.50 16.28 -0.66
N GLU A 56 -9.97 16.73 0.51
CA GLU A 56 -9.40 16.31 1.79
C GLU A 56 -9.70 14.84 2.10
N LYS A 57 -10.82 14.30 1.60
CA LYS A 57 -11.15 12.88 1.78
C LYS A 57 -10.13 11.99 1.08
N THR A 58 -9.73 12.32 -0.14
CA THR A 58 -8.66 11.65 -0.87
C THR A 58 -7.33 11.72 -0.12
N ASN A 59 -6.99 12.88 0.47
CA ASN A 59 -5.75 13.03 1.25
C ASN A 59 -5.75 12.10 2.48
N ILE A 60 -6.81 12.13 3.29
CA ILE A 60 -6.95 11.29 4.48
C ILE A 60 -6.91 9.81 4.08
N PHE A 61 -7.68 9.42 3.08
CA PHE A 61 -7.71 8.05 2.59
C PHE A 61 -6.33 7.58 2.09
N THR A 62 -5.58 8.44 1.40
CA THR A 62 -4.22 8.11 0.93
C THR A 62 -3.30 7.79 2.11
N CYS A 63 -3.36 8.58 3.19
CA CYS A 63 -2.60 8.32 4.42
C CYS A 63 -3.03 7.00 5.08
N GLU A 64 -4.33 6.75 5.22
CA GLU A 64 -4.87 5.52 5.81
C GLU A 64 -4.44 4.27 5.01
N ALA A 65 -4.60 4.31 3.69
CA ALA A 65 -4.27 3.21 2.81
C ALA A 65 -2.76 2.93 2.78
N LEU A 66 -1.92 3.98 2.78
CA LEU A 66 -0.47 3.83 2.89
C LEU A 66 -0.06 3.24 4.25
N PHE A 67 -0.72 3.65 5.34
CA PHE A 67 -0.44 3.11 6.67
C PHE A 67 -0.76 1.62 6.77
N ALA A 68 -1.81 1.13 6.08
CA ALA A 68 -2.13 -0.29 6.02
C ALA A 68 -1.02 -1.16 5.37
N LEU A 69 -0.06 -0.56 4.65
CA LEU A 69 1.08 -1.25 4.03
C LEU A 69 2.28 -1.41 4.97
N MET A 70 2.27 -0.73 6.12
CA MET A 70 3.37 -0.75 7.08
C MET A 70 3.55 -2.14 7.70
N THR A 71 4.77 -2.42 8.15
CA THR A 71 5.12 -3.69 8.80
C THR A 71 4.25 -3.91 10.04
N ASN A 72 3.65 -5.10 10.14
CA ASN A 72 2.78 -5.52 11.25
C ASN A 72 1.49 -4.71 11.43
N VAL A 73 1.02 -3.99 10.40
CA VAL A 73 -0.23 -3.22 10.49
C VAL A 73 -1.44 -4.01 10.00
N ASN A 74 -1.40 -4.53 8.76
CA ASN A 74 -2.56 -5.24 8.20
C ASN A 74 -2.14 -6.43 7.33
N PHE A 75 -2.63 -7.63 7.70
CA PHE A 75 -2.44 -8.88 6.97
C PHE A 75 -3.76 -9.48 6.46
N ASP A 76 -4.90 -8.80 6.59
CA ASP A 76 -6.19 -9.27 6.08
C ASP A 76 -6.30 -8.98 4.56
N PRO A 77 -6.36 -10.02 3.70
CA PRO A 77 -6.47 -9.83 2.26
C PRO A 77 -7.78 -9.13 1.85
N ASN A 78 -8.89 -9.34 2.58
CA ASN A 78 -10.16 -8.72 2.22
C ASN A 78 -10.14 -7.22 2.49
N ALA A 79 -9.53 -6.80 3.60
CA ALA A 79 -9.31 -5.39 3.89
C ALA A 79 -8.47 -4.72 2.80
N LEU A 80 -7.36 -5.34 2.38
CA LEU A 80 -6.50 -4.82 1.31
C LEU A 80 -7.25 -4.72 -0.04
N ILE A 81 -8.04 -5.73 -0.40
CA ILE A 81 -8.93 -5.67 -1.58
C ILE A 81 -9.93 -4.52 -1.47
N GLY A 82 -10.47 -4.28 -0.27
CA GLY A 82 -11.35 -3.14 0.01
C GLY A 82 -10.68 -1.80 -0.25
N TYR A 83 -9.44 -1.62 0.22
CA TYR A 83 -8.63 -0.44 -0.08
C TYR A 83 -8.40 -0.28 -1.59
N ILE A 84 -7.96 -1.35 -2.28
CA ILE A 84 -7.70 -1.31 -3.73
C ILE A 84 -8.95 -0.88 -4.50
N ARG A 85 -10.11 -1.48 -4.19
CA ARG A 85 -11.38 -1.12 -4.83
C ARG A 85 -11.72 0.34 -4.60
N LYS A 86 -11.60 0.84 -3.37
CA LYS A 86 -11.86 2.25 -3.04
C LYS A 86 -10.86 3.23 -3.69
N THR A 87 -9.66 2.75 -4.08
CA THR A 87 -8.69 3.57 -4.82
C THR A 87 -9.06 3.75 -6.29
N VAL A 88 -9.77 2.80 -6.90
CA VAL A 88 -10.04 2.78 -8.36
C VAL A 88 -11.51 2.90 -8.75
N LEU A 89 -12.45 2.71 -7.82
CA LEU A 89 -13.90 2.84 -8.00
C LEU A 89 -14.43 4.06 -7.26
#